data_AF-A0A5N6R9G4-F1
#
_entry.id   AF-A0A5N6R9G4-F1
#
_cell.length_a   1.000
_cell.length_b   1.000
_cell.length_c   1.000
_cell.angle_alpha   90.00
_cell.angle_beta   90.00
_cell.angle_gamma   90.00
#
_symmetry.space_group_name_H-M   'P 1'
#
loop_
_entity.id
_entity.type
_entity.pdbx_description
1 polymer ?
#
loop_
_entity_poly.entity_id
_entity_poly.type
_entity_poly.pdbx_seq_one_letter_code
_entity_poly.pdbx_strand_id
1 'polypeptide(L)'
;MTNPGSEGLAFILVADPTLPEGNDGQWLGIVNASTNEFSRVVAVEFDTRQRLQSYPEDLEDLHVGLDVNSIYSIEQVSLRDYGITLANIASSNDTWARVEYDGENIKMVYVGLSASISNYIELNCVKSWEFDVEDIDEGIELLWVWITVPAMLIVIISGIVFYYFWERKHREQLEDAYPRIEDQIRGSSMAPRKFKLRELRSIFMSDSVGWGGDDAGGWG
;
A
#
# COMPACT_ATOMS: atom_id res chain seq x y z
N MET A 1 -7.90 -40.39 -36.25
CA MET A 1 -7.19 -39.13 -36.52
C MET A 1 -8.13 -38.02 -36.09
N THR A 2 -7.91 -37.42 -34.94
CA THR A 2 -8.65 -36.24 -34.49
C THR A 2 -8.02 -35.05 -35.19
N ASN A 3 -8.75 -34.38 -36.08
CA ASN A 3 -8.28 -33.11 -36.63
C ASN A 3 -8.25 -32.10 -35.47
N PRO A 4 -7.10 -31.49 -35.17
CA PRO A 4 -7.06 -30.39 -34.21
C PRO A 4 -7.89 -29.22 -34.76
N GLY A 5 -8.58 -28.50 -33.87
CA GLY A 5 -9.27 -27.25 -34.18
C GLY A 5 -8.32 -26.16 -34.70
N SER A 6 -8.88 -25.13 -35.32
CA SER A 6 -8.17 -23.92 -35.75
C SER A 6 -9.21 -22.81 -35.94
N GLU A 7 -8.95 -21.54 -35.61
CA GLU A 7 -7.65 -20.91 -35.33
C GLU A 7 -7.50 -20.45 -33.87
N GLY A 8 -8.60 -20.30 -33.13
CA GLY A 8 -8.57 -19.99 -31.70
C GLY A 8 -9.51 -18.87 -31.27
N LEU A 9 -9.27 -18.40 -30.04
CA LEU A 9 -10.00 -17.37 -29.32
C LEU A 9 -9.01 -16.39 -28.70
N ALA A 10 -9.35 -15.12 -28.62
CA ALA A 10 -8.59 -14.10 -27.94
C ALA A 10 -9.46 -13.23 -27.02
N PHE A 11 -8.91 -12.90 -25.86
CA PHE A 11 -9.37 -11.78 -25.04
C PHE A 11 -8.67 -10.51 -25.52
N ILE A 12 -9.43 -9.46 -25.84
CA ILE A 12 -8.89 -8.26 -26.49
C ILE A 12 -9.18 -6.99 -25.68
N LEU A 13 -8.21 -6.08 -25.69
CA LEU A 13 -8.36 -4.68 -25.30
C LEU A 13 -8.07 -3.81 -26.52
N VAL A 14 -9.03 -3.01 -26.93
CA VAL A 14 -8.93 -2.16 -28.13
C VAL A 14 -9.30 -0.72 -27.84
N ALA A 15 -8.61 0.21 -28.50
CA ALA A 15 -8.98 1.63 -28.47
C ALA A 15 -10.21 1.94 -29.37
N ASP A 16 -10.41 1.13 -30.42
CA ASP A 16 -11.51 1.24 -31.38
C ASP A 16 -12.11 -0.16 -31.58
N PRO A 17 -13.41 -0.38 -31.30
CA PRO A 17 -14.05 -1.68 -31.44
C PRO A 17 -14.45 -2.01 -32.88
N THR A 18 -14.11 -1.15 -33.85
CA THR A 18 -14.37 -1.39 -35.27
C THR A 18 -13.50 -2.53 -35.78
N LEU A 19 -14.14 -3.56 -36.32
CA LEU A 19 -13.45 -4.72 -36.86
C LEU A 19 -12.75 -4.38 -38.19
N PRO A 20 -11.45 -4.68 -38.35
CA PRO A 20 -10.77 -4.52 -39.63
C PRO A 20 -11.30 -5.51 -40.67
N GLU A 21 -11.42 -5.09 -41.93
CA GLU A 21 -11.82 -5.99 -43.02
C GLU A 21 -10.76 -7.06 -43.28
N GLY A 22 -11.17 -8.32 -43.52
CA GLY A 22 -10.23 -9.42 -43.76
C GLY A 22 -9.45 -9.86 -42.52
N ASN A 23 -10.07 -9.80 -41.35
CA ASN A 23 -9.52 -10.18 -40.05
C ASN A 23 -9.84 -11.63 -39.65
N ASP A 24 -10.35 -12.42 -40.58
CA ASP A 24 -10.73 -13.82 -40.40
C ASP A 24 -9.54 -14.79 -40.47
N GLY A 25 -9.74 -16.00 -39.95
CA GLY A 25 -8.73 -17.05 -39.88
C GLY A 25 -7.61 -16.69 -38.92
N GLN A 26 -6.37 -16.76 -39.42
CA GLN A 26 -5.13 -16.56 -38.64
C GLN A 26 -5.09 -15.24 -37.89
N TRP A 27 -5.87 -14.25 -38.30
CA TRP A 27 -5.88 -12.92 -37.70
C TRP A 27 -6.76 -12.80 -36.44
N LEU A 28 -7.49 -13.87 -36.09
CA LEU A 28 -8.34 -13.99 -34.90
C LEU A 28 -9.37 -12.87 -34.69
N GLY A 29 -9.69 -12.10 -35.73
CA GLY A 29 -10.56 -10.91 -35.66
C GLY A 29 -9.89 -9.67 -35.05
N ILE A 30 -8.59 -9.73 -34.75
CA ILE A 30 -7.84 -8.73 -33.98
C ILE A 30 -7.18 -7.70 -34.90
N VAL A 31 -6.48 -8.18 -35.93
CA VAL A 31 -5.77 -7.37 -36.93
C VAL A 31 -6.06 -7.91 -38.33
N ASN A 32 -5.37 -7.40 -39.34
CA ASN A 32 -5.34 -7.97 -40.68
C ASN A 32 -3.96 -7.70 -41.31
N ALA A 33 -3.78 -8.10 -42.57
CA ALA A 33 -2.53 -7.93 -43.30
C ALA A 33 -2.02 -6.48 -43.41
N SER A 34 -2.91 -5.46 -43.31
CA SER A 34 -2.53 -4.05 -43.41
C SER A 34 -2.45 -3.33 -42.06
N THR A 35 -3.04 -3.88 -41.00
CA THR A 35 -3.06 -3.30 -39.66
C THR A 35 -2.13 -4.00 -38.68
N ASN A 36 -1.58 -5.16 -39.04
CA ASN A 36 -0.52 -5.83 -38.29
C ASN A 36 0.65 -4.85 -38.05
N GLU A 37 1.07 -4.70 -36.79
CA GLU A 37 2.06 -3.74 -36.27
C GLU A 37 1.59 -2.28 -36.12
N PHE A 38 0.48 -1.88 -36.74
CA PHE A 38 -0.02 -0.50 -36.73
C PHE A 38 -1.34 -0.31 -35.97
N SER A 39 -1.96 -1.41 -35.55
CA SER A 39 -3.18 -1.40 -34.75
C SER A 39 -2.92 -0.90 -33.32
N ARG A 40 -3.99 -0.73 -32.52
CA ARG A 40 -3.92 -0.37 -31.10
C ARG A 40 -4.72 -1.40 -30.31
N VAL A 41 -4.17 -2.61 -30.29
CA VAL A 41 -4.79 -3.77 -29.68
C VAL A 41 -3.77 -4.47 -28.81
N VAL A 42 -4.24 -4.90 -27.64
CA VAL A 42 -3.55 -5.88 -26.81
C VAL A 42 -4.46 -7.08 -26.73
N ALA A 43 -3.93 -8.28 -26.98
CA ALA A 43 -4.71 -9.49 -26.88
C ALA A 43 -3.96 -10.57 -26.11
N VAL A 44 -4.73 -11.39 -25.40
CA VAL A 44 -4.28 -12.69 -24.90
C VAL A 44 -4.95 -13.74 -25.77
N GLU A 45 -4.18 -14.34 -26.66
CA GLU A 45 -4.66 -15.36 -27.58
C GLU A 45 -4.53 -16.76 -27.00
N PHE A 46 -5.47 -17.62 -27.37
CA PHE A 46 -5.51 -19.04 -27.12
C PHE A 46 -5.49 -19.73 -28.48
N ASP A 47 -4.30 -19.84 -29.06
CA ASP A 47 -4.09 -20.36 -30.40
C ASP A 47 -4.24 -21.89 -30.40
N THR A 48 -5.21 -22.37 -31.19
CA THR A 48 -5.51 -23.79 -31.37
C THR A 48 -4.88 -24.40 -32.61
N ARG A 49 -4.33 -23.57 -33.49
CA ARG A 49 -3.72 -23.95 -34.76
C ARG A 49 -2.52 -24.84 -34.53
N GLN A 50 -2.69 -26.12 -34.80
CA GLN A 50 -1.55 -27.01 -34.95
C GLN A 50 -0.95 -26.83 -36.33
N ARG A 51 0.37 -26.63 -36.38
CA ARG A 51 1.13 -26.44 -37.62
C ARG A 51 0.74 -27.46 -38.70
N LEU A 52 0.26 -26.96 -39.84
CA LEU A 52 0.50 -27.58 -41.14
C LEU A 52 1.90 -27.16 -41.60
N GLN A 53 2.70 -28.09 -42.14
CA GLN A 53 4.13 -27.97 -42.49
C GLN A 53 4.59 -26.66 -43.20
N SER A 54 3.68 -25.81 -43.66
CA SER A 54 3.89 -24.63 -44.50
C SER A 54 4.22 -23.30 -43.78
N TYR A 55 4.07 -23.18 -42.45
CA TYR A 55 4.43 -21.95 -41.71
C TYR A 55 5.51 -22.26 -40.66
N PRO A 56 6.76 -21.77 -40.82
CA PRO A 56 7.90 -22.09 -39.95
C PRO A 56 8.11 -21.11 -38.78
N GLU A 57 7.35 -20.03 -38.69
CA GLU A 57 7.50 -18.99 -37.66
C GLU A 57 6.60 -19.23 -36.41
N ASP A 58 5.57 -20.08 -36.52
CA ASP A 58 4.76 -20.51 -35.37
C ASP A 58 5.56 -21.51 -34.52
N LEU A 59 5.76 -21.19 -33.24
CA LEU A 59 6.28 -22.16 -32.27
C LEU A 59 5.34 -23.37 -32.21
N GLU A 60 5.94 -24.56 -32.10
CA GLU A 60 5.38 -25.83 -32.60
C GLU A 60 4.09 -26.37 -31.97
N ASP A 61 3.40 -25.65 -31.07
CA ASP A 61 2.34 -26.22 -30.24
C ASP A 61 1.19 -25.25 -29.94
N LEU A 62 0.05 -25.84 -29.57
CA LEU A 62 -1.05 -25.16 -28.88
C LEU A 62 -0.50 -24.21 -27.81
N HIS A 63 -0.79 -22.92 -27.87
CA HIS A 63 -0.16 -21.95 -26.97
C HIS A 63 -1.11 -20.86 -26.48
N VAL A 64 -0.66 -20.15 -25.45
CA VAL A 64 -1.21 -18.86 -25.05
C VAL A 64 -0.20 -17.79 -25.40
N GLY A 65 -0.66 -16.74 -26.05
CA GLY A 65 0.17 -15.67 -26.59
C GLY A 65 -0.25 -14.29 -26.07
N LEU A 66 0.71 -13.38 -25.92
CA LEU A 66 0.48 -11.95 -25.67
C LEU A 66 0.77 -11.16 -26.94
N ASP A 67 -0.27 -10.66 -27.57
CA ASP A 67 -0.22 -9.90 -28.80
C ASP A 67 -0.28 -8.41 -28.52
N VAL A 68 0.64 -7.65 -29.12
CA VAL A 68 0.66 -6.19 -29.02
C VAL A 68 0.77 -5.58 -30.41
N ASN A 69 -0.34 -5.01 -30.88
CA ASN A 69 -0.52 -4.42 -32.21
C ASN A 69 -0.31 -5.37 -33.39
N SER A 70 0.08 -6.62 -33.15
CA SER A 70 0.40 -7.64 -34.15
C SER A 70 -0.14 -8.99 -33.71
N ILE A 71 -0.44 -9.86 -34.68
CA ILE A 71 -0.77 -11.28 -34.46
C ILE A 71 0.45 -12.11 -34.03
N TYR A 72 1.65 -11.55 -34.13
CA TYR A 72 2.84 -12.21 -33.64
C TYR A 72 3.02 -11.85 -32.17
N SER A 73 2.78 -12.84 -31.31
CA SER A 73 2.97 -12.71 -29.87
C SER A 73 4.37 -12.26 -29.50
N ILE A 74 4.44 -11.28 -28.60
CA ILE A 74 5.72 -10.82 -28.01
C ILE A 74 6.22 -11.80 -26.95
N GLU A 75 5.31 -12.57 -26.36
CA GLU A 75 5.57 -13.63 -25.38
C GLU A 75 4.53 -14.73 -25.62
N GLN A 76 4.96 -15.99 -25.59
CA GLN A 76 4.05 -17.13 -25.74
C GLN A 76 4.53 -18.37 -25.00
N VAL A 77 3.58 -19.20 -24.59
CA VAL A 77 3.82 -20.39 -23.78
C VAL A 77 3.04 -21.57 -24.33
N SER A 78 3.72 -22.69 -24.58
CA SER A 78 3.06 -23.94 -24.99
C SER A 78 2.17 -24.47 -23.88
N LEU A 79 0.91 -24.71 -24.20
CA LEU A 79 -0.05 -25.34 -23.28
C LEU A 79 0.23 -26.84 -23.06
N ARG A 80 0.99 -27.47 -23.97
CA ARG A 80 1.41 -28.87 -23.81
C ARG A 80 2.35 -29.07 -22.65
N ASP A 81 3.21 -28.09 -22.36
CA ASP A 81 4.14 -28.13 -21.21
C ASP A 81 3.39 -28.24 -19.87
N TYR A 82 2.13 -27.82 -19.86
CA TYR A 82 1.24 -27.85 -18.69
C TYR A 82 0.18 -28.96 -18.78
N GLY A 83 0.22 -29.81 -19.81
CA GLY A 83 -0.77 -30.87 -20.03
C GLY A 83 -2.18 -30.36 -20.34
N ILE A 84 -2.31 -29.11 -20.81
CA ILE A 84 -3.59 -28.49 -21.18
C ILE A 84 -3.89 -28.78 -22.65
N THR A 85 -5.15 -29.08 -22.97
CA THR A 85 -5.62 -29.30 -24.35
C THR A 85 -6.90 -28.51 -24.58
N LEU A 86 -6.86 -27.52 -25.48
CA LEU A 86 -8.02 -26.68 -25.81
C LEU A 86 -8.89 -27.29 -26.92
N ALA A 87 -8.32 -28.14 -27.77
CA ALA A 87 -8.94 -28.59 -29.02
C ALA A 87 -9.66 -29.96 -28.94
N ASN A 88 -9.79 -30.58 -27.77
CA ASN A 88 -10.36 -31.93 -27.69
C ASN A 88 -11.87 -31.90 -27.41
N ILE A 89 -12.66 -32.09 -28.49
CA ILE A 89 -14.12 -32.28 -28.49
C ILE A 89 -14.58 -33.40 -27.52
N ALA A 90 -13.68 -34.31 -27.10
CA ALA A 90 -13.98 -35.38 -26.16
C ALA A 90 -13.72 -35.04 -24.67
N SER A 91 -12.97 -33.98 -24.35
CA SER A 91 -12.76 -33.56 -22.97
C SER A 91 -13.68 -32.39 -22.64
N SER A 92 -14.80 -32.68 -21.98
CA SER A 92 -15.70 -31.68 -21.38
C SER A 92 -15.09 -30.97 -20.17
N ASN A 93 -13.78 -30.72 -20.19
CA ASN A 93 -13.07 -30.09 -19.09
C ASN A 93 -13.10 -28.58 -19.33
N ASP A 94 -13.91 -27.90 -18.52
CA ASP A 94 -13.97 -26.44 -18.55
C ASP A 94 -12.61 -25.89 -18.12
N THR A 95 -12.04 -25.05 -18.99
CA THR A 95 -10.82 -24.31 -18.70
C THR A 95 -11.21 -22.90 -18.29
N TRP A 96 -10.61 -22.40 -17.21
CA TRP A 96 -10.73 -21.02 -16.80
C TRP A 96 -9.42 -20.29 -17.09
N ALA A 97 -9.53 -19.05 -17.53
CA ALA A 97 -8.41 -18.15 -17.70
C ALA A 97 -8.68 -16.88 -16.91
N ARG A 98 -7.61 -16.29 -16.37
CA ARG A 98 -7.66 -14.99 -15.71
C ARG A 98 -6.60 -14.09 -16.31
N VAL A 99 -7.01 -12.90 -16.73
CA VAL A 99 -6.13 -11.87 -17.26
C VAL A 99 -6.15 -10.71 -16.28
N GLU A 100 -5.00 -10.38 -15.72
CA GLU A 100 -4.80 -9.26 -14.79
C GLU A 100 -3.78 -8.30 -15.42
N TYR A 101 -4.06 -6.99 -15.38
CA TYR A 101 -3.17 -5.97 -15.90
C TYR A 101 -3.26 -4.69 -15.07
N ASP A 102 -2.18 -3.92 -15.04
CA ASP A 102 -2.16 -2.61 -14.41
C ASP A 102 -2.78 -1.56 -15.34
N GLY A 103 -3.81 -0.86 -14.82
CA GLY A 103 -4.56 0.16 -15.52
C GLY A 103 -3.97 1.57 -15.46
N GLU A 104 -2.81 1.81 -14.81
CA GLU A 104 -2.28 3.15 -14.47
C GLU A 104 -2.30 4.16 -15.64
N ASN A 105 -2.14 3.68 -16.88
CA ASN A 105 -2.11 4.54 -18.08
C ASN A 105 -3.13 4.17 -19.16
N ILE A 106 -4.13 3.34 -18.85
CA ILE A 106 -5.14 2.90 -19.82
C ILE A 106 -6.36 3.82 -19.74
N LYS A 107 -6.64 4.56 -20.82
CA LYS A 107 -7.79 5.47 -20.90
C LYS A 107 -8.72 5.06 -22.04
N MET A 108 -9.97 4.77 -21.69
CA MET A 108 -11.06 4.41 -22.61
C MET A 108 -10.69 3.26 -23.56
N VAL A 109 -10.75 2.03 -23.05
CA VAL A 109 -10.61 0.81 -23.85
C VAL A 109 -11.91 0.04 -23.88
N TYR A 110 -12.12 -0.68 -24.98
CA TYR A 110 -13.16 -1.68 -25.10
C TYR A 110 -12.52 -3.03 -24.81
N VAL A 111 -13.19 -3.80 -23.96
CA VAL A 111 -12.80 -5.17 -23.63
C VAL A 111 -13.75 -6.13 -24.33
N GLY A 112 -13.23 -7.18 -24.93
CA GLY A 112 -14.04 -8.11 -25.68
C GLY A 112 -13.39 -9.47 -25.87
N LEU A 113 -14.13 -10.32 -26.58
CA LEU A 113 -13.67 -11.62 -27.03
C LEU A 113 -13.76 -11.65 -28.55
N SER A 114 -12.74 -12.18 -29.19
CA SER A 114 -12.71 -12.40 -30.63
C SER A 114 -12.29 -13.83 -30.91
N ALA A 115 -12.90 -14.46 -31.91
CA ALA A 115 -12.59 -15.83 -32.27
C ALA A 115 -12.64 -15.99 -33.78
N SER A 116 -11.83 -16.88 -34.31
CA SER A 116 -11.92 -17.25 -35.71
C SER A 116 -11.79 -18.75 -35.91
N ILE A 117 -12.39 -19.21 -36.99
CA ILE A 117 -12.29 -20.57 -37.45
C ILE A 117 -11.72 -20.58 -38.86
N SER A 118 -11.07 -21.68 -39.21
CA SER A 118 -10.53 -21.91 -40.56
C SER A 118 -11.11 -23.19 -41.14
N ASN A 119 -10.31 -23.98 -41.84
CA ASN A 119 -10.73 -25.23 -42.48
C ASN A 119 -11.03 -26.37 -41.48
N TYR A 120 -10.66 -26.19 -40.21
CA TYR A 120 -10.94 -27.13 -39.13
C TYR A 120 -12.07 -26.60 -38.27
N ILE A 121 -13.02 -27.47 -37.91
CA ILE A 121 -14.17 -27.07 -37.09
C ILE A 121 -13.80 -27.18 -35.62
N GLU A 122 -13.87 -26.07 -34.92
CA GLU A 122 -13.79 -25.98 -33.47
C GLU A 122 -14.94 -25.13 -32.92
N LEU A 123 -15.22 -25.30 -31.63
CA LEU A 123 -16.20 -24.48 -30.91
C LEU A 123 -15.45 -23.56 -29.95
N ASN A 124 -15.39 -22.27 -30.29
CA ASN A 124 -14.92 -21.22 -29.39
C ASN A 124 -16.07 -20.77 -28.49
N CYS A 125 -16.32 -21.52 -27.41
CA CYS A 125 -17.43 -21.28 -26.49
C CYS A 125 -16.94 -20.75 -25.13
N VAL A 126 -17.27 -19.49 -24.83
CA VAL A 126 -17.11 -18.92 -23.49
C VAL A 126 -18.39 -19.18 -22.68
N LYS A 127 -18.28 -19.97 -21.60
CA LYS A 127 -19.43 -20.34 -20.75
C LYS A 127 -19.85 -19.24 -19.79
N SER A 128 -18.87 -18.56 -19.22
CA SER A 128 -19.06 -17.46 -18.29
C SER A 128 -17.88 -16.50 -18.44
N TRP A 129 -18.15 -15.22 -18.21
CA TRP A 129 -17.15 -14.18 -18.16
C TRP A 129 -17.44 -13.29 -16.95
N GLU A 130 -16.38 -12.78 -16.34
CA GLU A 130 -16.46 -11.83 -15.24
C GLU A 130 -15.37 -10.79 -15.49
N PHE A 131 -15.71 -9.52 -15.33
CA PHE A 131 -14.81 -8.40 -15.53
C PHE A 131 -14.98 -7.46 -14.35
N ASP A 132 -13.88 -7.23 -13.63
CA ASP A 132 -13.82 -6.35 -12.47
C ASP A 132 -12.73 -5.31 -12.67
N VAL A 133 -12.96 -4.09 -12.18
CA VAL A 133 -12.03 -2.96 -12.27
C VAL A 133 -11.87 -2.39 -10.89
N GLU A 134 -10.68 -2.59 -10.32
CA GLU A 134 -10.31 -2.01 -9.04
C GLU A 134 -9.67 -0.63 -9.25
N ASP A 135 -10.45 0.44 -9.06
CA ASP A 135 -9.90 1.80 -9.01
C ASP A 135 -9.27 2.04 -7.63
N ILE A 136 -7.94 2.11 -7.57
CA ILE A 136 -7.23 2.55 -6.37
C ILE A 136 -7.27 4.08 -6.34
N ASP A 137 -8.29 4.66 -5.71
CA ASP A 137 -8.35 6.10 -5.45
C ASP A 137 -7.34 6.50 -4.33
N GLU A 138 -6.05 6.48 -4.68
CA GLU A 138 -4.98 6.88 -3.76
C GLU A 138 -5.08 8.37 -3.36
N GLY A 139 -5.74 9.19 -4.18
CA GLY A 139 -5.82 10.63 -4.01
C GLY A 139 -6.73 11.07 -2.86
N ILE A 140 -7.89 10.42 -2.70
CA ILE A 140 -8.86 10.79 -1.67
C ILE A 140 -8.36 10.36 -0.27
N GLU A 141 -7.80 9.16 -0.13
CA GLU A 141 -7.32 8.66 1.17
C GLU A 141 -6.17 9.52 1.74
N LEU A 142 -5.21 9.91 0.90
CA LEU A 142 -4.09 10.73 1.34
C LEU A 142 -4.54 12.12 1.83
N LEU A 143 -5.49 12.78 1.15
CA LEU A 143 -6.00 14.08 1.58
C LEU A 143 -6.60 14.05 2.99
N TRP A 144 -7.38 13.01 3.32
CA TRP A 144 -7.96 12.88 4.66
C TRP A 144 -6.91 12.59 5.74
N VAL A 145 -5.84 11.88 5.41
CA VAL A 145 -4.69 11.69 6.33
C VAL A 145 -4.05 13.04 6.68
N TRP A 146 -3.83 13.92 5.69
CA TRP A 146 -3.28 15.27 5.92
C TRP A 146 -4.20 16.20 6.72
N ILE A 147 -5.51 15.94 6.76
CA ILE A 147 -6.48 16.70 7.56
C ILE A 147 -6.60 16.14 8.99
N THR A 148 -6.69 14.81 9.13
CA THR A 148 -6.98 14.13 10.39
C THR A 148 -5.78 14.15 11.35
N VAL A 149 -4.56 14.02 10.83
CA VAL A 149 -3.33 14.04 11.66
C VAL A 149 -3.14 15.39 12.37
N PRO A 150 -3.19 16.55 11.70
CA PRO A 150 -3.11 17.84 12.38
C PRO A 150 -4.27 18.11 13.34
N ALA A 151 -5.49 17.71 12.97
CA ALA A 151 -6.66 17.88 13.83
C ALA A 151 -6.48 17.12 15.17
N MET A 152 -6.01 15.87 15.12
CA MET A 152 -5.71 15.08 16.30
C MET A 152 -4.61 15.70 17.16
N LEU A 153 -3.54 16.22 16.56
CA LEU A 153 -2.48 16.92 17.30
C LEU A 153 -3.02 18.16 18.02
N ILE A 154 -3.91 18.93 17.39
CA ILE A 154 -4.56 20.09 18.03
C ILE A 154 -5.44 19.67 19.20
N VAL A 155 -6.20 18.57 19.07
CA VAL A 155 -7.02 18.04 20.16
C VAL A 155 -6.14 17.60 21.34
N ILE A 156 -5.02 16.92 21.08
CA ILE A 156 -4.07 16.51 22.13
C ILE A 156 -3.43 17.72 22.81
N ILE A 157 -2.95 18.69 22.04
CA ILE A 157 -2.33 19.92 22.58
C ILE A 157 -3.35 20.69 23.41
N SER A 158 -4.59 20.85 22.92
CA SER A 158 -5.64 21.54 23.67
C SER A 158 -6.00 20.82 24.97
N GLY A 159 -6.01 19.48 24.97
CA GLY A 159 -6.19 18.66 26.16
C GLY A 159 -5.06 18.82 27.19
N ILE A 160 -3.80 18.83 26.75
CA ILE A 160 -2.63 19.05 27.61
C ILE A 160 -2.66 20.45 28.23
N VAL A 161 -2.94 21.48 27.42
CA VAL A 161 -3.05 22.86 27.89
C VAL A 161 -4.17 22.98 28.91
N PHE A 162 -5.35 22.41 28.61
CA PHE A 162 -6.48 22.39 29.52
C PHE A 162 -6.16 21.68 30.84
N TYR A 163 -5.44 20.56 30.80
CA TYR A 163 -4.97 19.85 31.99
C TYR A 163 -4.08 20.74 32.87
N TYR A 164 -3.09 21.43 32.29
CA TYR A 164 -2.24 22.34 33.06
C TYR A 164 -3.01 23.55 33.62
N PHE A 165 -3.97 24.09 32.88
CA PHE A 165 -4.85 25.15 33.38
C PHE A 165 -5.72 24.68 34.55
N TRP A 166 -6.26 23.46 34.45
CA TRP A 166 -7.03 22.84 35.53
C TRP A 166 -6.17 22.62 36.76
N GLU A 167 -4.99 22.02 36.59
CA GLU A 167 -4.06 21.74 37.70
C GLU A 167 -3.63 23.03 38.39
N ARG A 168 -3.33 24.08 37.62
CA ARG A 168 -3.00 25.40 38.16
C ARG A 168 -4.14 25.96 39.01
N LYS A 169 -5.37 25.93 38.49
CA LYS A 169 -6.55 26.42 39.23
C LYS A 169 -6.82 25.62 40.51
N HIS A 170 -6.62 24.30 40.49
CA HIS A 170 -6.76 23.49 41.69
C HIS A 170 -5.65 23.72 42.72
N ARG A 171 -4.40 23.97 42.28
CA ARG A 171 -3.31 24.35 43.20
C ARG A 171 -3.60 25.68 43.89
N GLU A 172 -4.07 26.69 43.16
CA GLU A 172 -4.43 27.99 43.72
C GLU A 172 -5.54 27.86 44.80
N GLN A 173 -6.58 27.04 44.57
CA GLN A 173 -7.59 26.77 45.60
C GLN A 173 -7.05 26.04 46.84
N LEU A 174 -6.05 25.16 46.69
CA LEU A 174 -5.46 24.45 47.81
C LEU A 174 -4.61 25.39 48.69
N GLU A 175 -3.92 26.34 48.06
CA GLU A 175 -3.14 27.39 48.74
C GLU A 175 -4.05 28.37 49.50
N ASP A 176 -5.22 28.70 48.96
CA ASP A 176 -6.22 29.53 49.65
C ASP A 176 -6.89 28.79 50.84
N ALA A 177 -7.09 27.47 50.73
CA ALA A 177 -7.69 26.66 51.79
C ALA A 177 -6.73 26.35 52.96
N TYR A 178 -5.41 26.28 52.68
CA TYR A 178 -4.35 26.07 53.67
C TYR A 178 -3.26 27.14 53.48
N PRO A 179 -3.38 28.31 54.11
CA PRO A 179 -2.39 29.37 53.97
C PRO A 179 -0.99 28.90 54.41
N ARG A 180 0.03 29.38 53.69
CA ARG A 180 1.44 29.02 53.90
C ARG A 180 1.82 29.18 55.38
N ILE A 181 2.45 28.17 55.97
CA ILE A 181 2.85 28.16 57.39
C ILE A 181 3.75 29.35 57.75
N GLU A 182 4.51 29.90 56.80
CA GLU A 182 5.34 31.09 57.02
C GLU A 182 4.53 32.36 57.29
N ASP A 183 3.34 32.49 56.70
CA ASP A 183 2.47 33.65 56.85
C ASP A 183 1.79 33.64 58.22
N GLN A 184 1.39 32.46 58.70
CA GLN A 184 0.87 32.26 60.06
C GLN A 184 1.92 32.56 61.14
N ILE A 185 3.19 32.19 60.91
CA ILE A 185 4.28 32.45 61.85
C ILE A 185 4.61 33.95 61.92
N ARG A 186 4.56 34.68 60.80
CA ARG A 186 4.82 36.13 60.78
C ARG A 186 3.76 36.97 61.48
N GLY A 187 2.50 36.52 61.47
CA GLY A 187 1.39 37.19 62.16
C GLY A 187 1.37 36.96 63.68
N SER A 188 2.12 35.99 64.19
CA SER A 188 2.19 35.68 65.62
C SER A 188 3.10 36.67 66.36
N SER A 189 2.60 37.24 67.45
CA SER A 189 3.38 38.13 68.33
C SER A 189 4.55 37.41 69.04
N MET A 190 4.64 36.08 68.93
CA MET A 190 5.70 35.23 69.49
C MET A 190 6.66 34.67 68.42
N ALA A 191 6.68 35.22 67.21
CA ALA A 191 7.51 34.72 66.12
C ALA A 191 9.02 34.75 66.47
N PRO A 192 9.76 33.64 66.27
CA PRO A 192 11.20 33.63 66.53
C PRO A 192 11.93 34.57 65.56
N ARG A 193 12.86 35.38 66.09
CA ARG A 193 13.63 36.34 65.30
C ARG A 193 14.62 35.62 64.39
N LYS A 194 14.68 36.00 63.12
CA LYS A 194 15.71 35.48 62.19
C LYS A 194 17.06 36.11 62.53
N PHE A 195 17.98 35.31 63.08
CA PHE A 195 19.35 35.73 63.34
C PHE A 195 20.19 35.64 62.07
N LYS A 196 21.10 36.61 61.87
CA LYS A 196 22.03 36.53 60.73
C LYS A 196 23.10 35.49 61.03
N LEU A 197 23.43 34.68 60.04
CA LEU A 197 24.42 33.59 60.15
C LEU A 197 25.80 34.03 60.70
N ARG A 198 26.15 35.32 60.54
CA ARG A 198 27.37 35.92 61.10
C ARG A 198 27.34 36.10 62.62
N GLU A 199 26.16 36.34 63.21
CA GLU A 199 25.98 36.49 64.67
C GLU A 199 26.10 35.14 65.37
N LEU A 200 25.59 34.07 64.77
CA LEU A 200 25.77 32.71 65.31
C LEU A 200 27.24 32.27 65.25
N ARG A 201 27.96 32.64 64.19
CA ARG A 201 29.38 32.32 64.03
C ARG A 201 30.27 32.95 65.10
N SER A 202 29.97 34.17 65.55
CA SER A 202 30.76 34.82 66.60
C SER A 202 30.59 34.18 67.97
N ILE A 203 29.41 33.59 68.27
CA ILE A 203 29.16 32.89 69.54
C ILE A 203 29.99 31.60 69.60
N PHE A 204 29.98 30.79 68.54
CA PHE A 204 30.76 29.55 68.49
C PHE A 204 32.28 29.79 68.40
N MET A 205 32.73 30.93 67.87
CA MET A 205 34.16 31.26 67.81
C MET A 205 34.68 31.90 69.11
N SER A 206 33.81 32.56 69.89
CA SER A 206 34.14 33.13 71.21
C SER A 206 34.53 32.06 72.24
N ASP A 207 33.87 30.91 72.23
CA ASP A 207 34.06 29.87 73.25
C ASP A 207 35.23 28.90 72.95
N SER A 208 35.94 29.11 71.84
CA SER A 208 37.06 28.26 71.41
C SER A 208 38.45 28.77 71.84
N VAL A 209 38.53 29.90 72.54
CA VAL A 209 39.79 30.50 73.01
C VAL A 209 39.74 30.70 74.52
N GLY A 210 39.99 29.62 75.29
CA GLY A 210 40.21 29.78 76.72
C GLY A 210 40.01 28.55 77.59
N TRP A 211 40.72 27.44 77.34
CA TRP A 211 41.09 26.45 78.37
C TRP A 211 42.43 25.79 77.99
N GLY A 212 43.53 26.43 78.38
CA GLY A 212 44.85 25.82 78.48
C GLY A 212 45.35 26.10 79.90
N GLY A 213 45.08 25.16 80.81
CA GLY A 213 45.41 25.28 82.23
C GLY A 213 46.90 25.11 82.49
N ASP A 214 47.45 26.05 83.24
CA ASP A 214 48.61 25.82 84.10
C ASP A 214 48.21 24.85 85.21
N ASP A 215 48.98 23.80 85.47
CA ASP A 215 48.97 23.09 86.76
C ASP A 215 50.37 22.54 87.11
N ALA A 216 50.94 23.22 88.11
CA ALA A 216 51.94 22.91 89.13
C ALA A 216 52.63 21.52 89.23
N GLY A 217 53.92 21.58 89.61
CA GLY A 217 54.39 21.01 90.90
C GLY A 217 54.95 19.58 90.90
N GLY A 218 56.19 19.43 91.40
CA GLY A 218 56.92 18.16 91.44
C GLY A 218 56.86 17.34 92.74
N TRP A 219 57.87 16.45 92.83
CA TRP A 219 58.38 15.57 93.91
C TRP A 219 58.05 14.07 93.80
N GLY A 220 59.14 13.28 93.81
CA GLY A 220 59.19 11.81 93.84
C GLY A 220 60.49 11.31 93.25
#